data_AF-A0A843ATP0-F1
#
_entry.id   AF-A0A843ATP0-F1
#
_cell.length_a   1.000
_cell.length_b   1.000
_cell.length_c   1.000
_cell.angle_alpha   90.00
_cell.angle_beta   90.00
_cell.angle_gamma   90.00
#
_symmetry.space_group_name_H-M   'P 1'
#
loop_
_entity.id
_entity.type
_entity.pdbx_description
1 polymer ?
#
loop_
_entity_poly.entity_id
_entity_poly.type
_entity_poly.pdbx_seq_one_letter_code
_entity_poly.pdbx_strand_id
1 'polypeptide(L)'
;MREKAGLLLPILIIAVAEALYFTGSVESCLALHALNIFACILLPIWDDKRMLMYQSFALVSLLRILNIGMPVFFTETLLWMPFVYAPIIIAGYIVWRQTVMGVEKMHWRNLVQFLNGHGLRSNVTWKWEYLLIAIIFGYLCSNLEFFVLDNQALVYDLGPLTLSKLLLVMVVFVGFGEELIFRGLLQSSIEKHYGKYLAV
;
A
#
# COMPACT_ATOMS: atom_id res chain seq x y z
N MET A 1 -28.05 3.01 -0.37
CA MET A 1 -27.52 1.96 -1.27
C MET A 1 -26.36 2.46 -2.14
N ARG A 2 -26.45 3.66 -2.74
CA ARG A 2 -25.40 4.28 -3.57
C ARG A 2 -24.07 4.55 -2.82
N GLU A 3 -24.14 4.73 -1.49
CA GLU A 3 -22.96 4.92 -0.63
C GLU A 3 -22.11 3.65 -0.55
N LYS A 4 -22.67 2.54 -0.04
CA LYS A 4 -21.97 1.25 0.08
C LYS A 4 -21.47 0.69 -1.25
N ALA A 5 -22.21 0.92 -2.34
CA ALA A 5 -21.80 0.48 -3.68
C ALA A 5 -20.48 1.12 -4.15
N GLY A 6 -20.21 2.38 -3.76
CA GLY A 6 -18.96 3.07 -4.11
C GLY A 6 -17.73 2.50 -3.40
N LEU A 7 -17.91 1.88 -2.22
CA LEU A 7 -16.83 1.17 -1.51
C LEU A 7 -16.66 -0.26 -2.04
N LEU A 8 -17.77 -0.97 -2.26
CA LEU A 8 -17.74 -2.37 -2.66
C LEU A 8 -17.20 -2.58 -4.07
N LEU A 9 -17.43 -1.64 -5.00
CA LEU A 9 -17.00 -1.76 -6.38
C LEU A 9 -15.46 -1.90 -6.51
N PRO A 10 -14.62 -0.98 -6.00
CA PRO A 10 -13.16 -1.13 -6.12
C PRO A 10 -12.64 -2.36 -5.36
N ILE A 11 -13.25 -2.73 -4.22
CA ILE A 11 -12.87 -3.93 -3.46
C ILE A 11 -13.14 -5.19 -4.28
N LEU A 12 -14.32 -5.30 -4.91
CA LEU A 12 -14.69 -6.45 -5.73
C LEU A 12 -13.78 -6.57 -6.95
N ILE A 13 -13.45 -5.45 -7.62
CA ILE A 13 -12.54 -5.49 -8.76
C ILE A 13 -11.16 -5.98 -8.33
N ILE A 14 -10.63 -5.49 -7.20
CA ILE A 14 -9.35 -5.97 -6.65
C ILE A 14 -9.44 -7.46 -6.34
N ALA A 15 -10.48 -7.92 -5.64
CA ALA A 15 -10.63 -9.34 -5.28
C ALA A 15 -10.70 -10.25 -6.52
N VAL A 16 -11.41 -9.84 -7.58
CA VAL A 16 -11.47 -10.58 -8.83
C VAL A 16 -10.12 -10.56 -9.55
N ALA A 17 -9.41 -9.43 -9.56
CA ALA A 17 -8.09 -9.34 -10.18
C ALA A 17 -7.06 -10.26 -9.50
N GLU A 18 -7.06 -10.29 -8.16
CA GLU A 18 -6.21 -11.20 -7.38
C GLU A 18 -6.57 -12.67 -7.65
N ALA A 19 -7.86 -13.01 -7.72
CA ALA A 19 -8.28 -14.36 -8.08
C ALA A 19 -7.78 -14.76 -9.48
N LEU A 20 -7.82 -13.85 -10.47
CA LEU A 20 -7.28 -14.11 -11.80
C LEU A 20 -5.77 -14.31 -11.80
N TYR A 21 -5.04 -13.57 -10.96
CA TYR A 21 -3.60 -13.77 -10.77
C TYR A 21 -3.29 -15.19 -10.28
N PHE A 22 -4.03 -15.68 -9.28
CA PHE A 22 -3.88 -17.05 -8.79
C PHE A 22 -4.22 -18.12 -9.82
N THR A 23 -5.14 -17.84 -10.74
CA THR A 23 -5.45 -18.76 -11.87
C THR A 23 -4.43 -18.72 -13.00
N GLY A 24 -3.40 -17.87 -12.93
CA GLY A 24 -2.34 -17.75 -13.92
C GLY A 24 -2.61 -16.75 -15.06
N SER A 25 -3.73 -16.03 -15.03
CA SER A 25 -4.07 -15.03 -16.06
C SER A 25 -3.51 -13.64 -15.70
N VAL A 26 -2.20 -13.47 -15.91
CA VAL A 26 -1.48 -12.24 -15.57
C VAL A 26 -2.00 -11.03 -16.35
N GLU A 27 -2.28 -11.18 -17.65
CA GLU A 27 -2.78 -10.10 -18.50
C GLU A 27 -4.15 -9.59 -18.03
N SER A 28 -5.06 -10.50 -17.66
CA SER A 28 -6.39 -10.12 -17.19
C SER A 28 -6.35 -9.47 -15.80
N CYS A 29 -5.44 -9.93 -14.92
CA CYS A 29 -5.17 -9.29 -13.64
C CYS A 29 -4.73 -7.83 -13.83
N LEU A 30 -3.73 -7.61 -14.70
CA LEU A 30 -3.24 -6.26 -15.02
C LEU A 30 -4.34 -5.38 -15.62
N ALA A 31 -5.14 -5.91 -16.54
CA ALA A 31 -6.25 -5.18 -17.15
C ALA A 31 -7.30 -4.76 -16.11
N LEU A 32 -7.65 -5.64 -15.16
CA LEU A 32 -8.61 -5.32 -14.11
C LEU A 32 -8.08 -4.29 -13.12
N HIS A 33 -6.81 -4.36 -12.72
CA HIS A 33 -6.23 -3.30 -11.89
C HIS A 33 -6.16 -1.97 -12.63
N ALA A 34 -5.85 -1.97 -13.93
CA ALA A 34 -5.86 -0.76 -14.75
C ALA A 34 -7.27 -0.17 -14.87
N LEU A 35 -8.28 -1.03 -15.06
CA LEU A 35 -9.69 -0.64 -15.03
C LEU A 35 -10.08 -0.06 -13.68
N ASN A 36 -9.60 -0.65 -12.58
CA ASN A 36 -9.89 -0.14 -11.24
C ASN A 36 -9.29 1.26 -11.02
N ILE A 37 -8.06 1.51 -11.48
CA ILE A 37 -7.44 2.85 -11.43
C ILE A 37 -8.29 3.83 -12.23
N PHE A 38 -8.68 3.46 -13.45
CA PHE A 38 -9.51 4.31 -14.31
C PHE A 38 -10.86 4.64 -13.65
N ALA A 39 -11.53 3.64 -13.07
CA ALA A 39 -12.76 3.83 -12.32
C ALA A 39 -12.55 4.76 -11.11
N CYS A 40 -11.47 4.57 -10.35
CA CYS A 40 -11.15 5.39 -9.19
C CYS A 40 -10.77 6.84 -9.54
N ILE A 41 -10.35 7.13 -10.77
CA ILE A 41 -10.13 8.51 -11.24
C ILE A 41 -11.45 9.16 -11.70
N LEU A 42 -12.34 8.40 -12.33
CA LEU A 42 -13.61 8.92 -12.85
C LEU A 42 -14.69 9.08 -11.78
N LEU A 43 -14.80 8.15 -10.83
CA LEU A 43 -15.85 8.17 -9.81
C LEU A 43 -15.85 9.43 -8.92
N PRO A 44 -14.70 10.00 -8.52
CA PRO A 44 -14.64 11.27 -7.81
C PRO A 44 -15.26 12.45 -8.55
N ILE A 45 -15.28 12.46 -9.91
CA ILE A 45 -15.86 13.56 -10.71
C ILE A 45 -17.34 13.78 -10.38
N TRP A 46 -18.05 12.71 -9.99
CA TRP A 46 -19.44 12.79 -9.56
C TRP A 46 -19.62 12.92 -8.05
N ASP A 47 -18.56 12.73 -7.26
CA ASP A 47 -18.62 12.76 -5.81
C ASP A 47 -17.28 13.13 -5.16
N ASP A 48 -17.01 14.44 -5.13
CA ASP A 48 -15.80 15.03 -4.54
C ASP A 48 -15.59 14.66 -3.08
N LYS A 49 -16.66 14.37 -2.33
CA LYS A 49 -16.57 14.10 -0.89
C LYS A 49 -15.75 12.84 -0.59
N ARG A 50 -15.66 11.89 -1.52
CA ARG A 50 -14.99 10.60 -1.37
C ARG A 50 -13.69 10.47 -2.17
N MET A 51 -13.14 11.60 -2.63
CA MET A 51 -11.94 11.62 -3.48
C MET A 51 -10.75 10.88 -2.86
N LEU A 52 -10.47 11.08 -1.56
CA LEU A 52 -9.38 10.40 -0.84
C LEU A 52 -9.55 8.87 -0.88
N MET A 53 -10.79 8.38 -0.78
CA MET A 53 -11.09 6.95 -0.76
C MET A 53 -10.74 6.30 -2.09
N TYR A 54 -11.23 6.87 -3.19
CA TYR A 54 -10.95 6.35 -4.52
C TYR A 54 -9.47 6.50 -4.89
N GLN A 55 -8.81 7.61 -4.53
CA GLN A 55 -7.36 7.76 -4.72
C GLN A 55 -6.55 6.70 -3.95
N SER A 56 -7.00 6.33 -2.74
CA SER A 56 -6.35 5.26 -1.96
C SER A 56 -6.50 3.90 -2.63
N PHE A 57 -7.69 3.56 -3.15
CA PHE A 57 -7.88 2.31 -3.92
C PHE A 57 -7.10 2.29 -5.25
N ALA A 58 -6.97 3.45 -5.90
CA ALA A 58 -6.12 3.59 -7.09
C ALA A 58 -4.65 3.32 -6.75
N LEU A 59 -4.15 3.83 -5.61
CA LEU A 59 -2.78 3.56 -5.16
C LEU A 59 -2.54 2.08 -4.88
N VAL A 60 -3.50 1.37 -4.27
CA VAL A 60 -3.41 -0.09 -4.05
C VAL A 60 -3.31 -0.83 -5.39
N SER A 61 -4.14 -0.48 -6.36
CA SER A 61 -4.10 -1.13 -7.68
C SER A 61 -2.85 -0.77 -8.47
N LEU A 62 -2.35 0.47 -8.32
CA LEU A 62 -1.11 0.91 -8.93
C LEU A 62 0.09 0.15 -8.36
N LEU A 63 0.13 -0.05 -7.03
CA LEU A 63 1.16 -0.87 -6.38
C LEU A 63 1.21 -2.26 -7.01
N ARG A 64 0.05 -2.89 -7.24
CA ARG A 64 -0.01 -4.22 -7.85
C ARG A 64 0.45 -4.24 -9.31
N ILE A 65 0.03 -3.26 -10.12
CA ILE A 65 0.48 -3.16 -11.52
C ILE A 65 1.99 -2.96 -11.59
N LEU A 66 2.56 -2.12 -10.74
CA LEU A 66 4.01 -1.90 -10.72
C LEU A 66 4.77 -3.14 -10.25
N ASN A 67 4.23 -3.86 -9.26
CA ASN A 67 4.82 -5.10 -8.78
C ASN A 67 4.75 -6.22 -9.84
N ILE A 68 3.67 -6.35 -10.61
CA ILE A 68 3.60 -7.39 -11.65
C ILE A 68 4.28 -6.97 -12.95
N GLY A 69 4.14 -5.70 -13.34
CA GLY A 69 4.46 -5.21 -14.68
C GLY A 69 5.86 -4.63 -14.85
N MET A 70 6.59 -4.35 -13.77
CA MET A 70 7.95 -3.81 -13.89
C MET A 70 8.94 -4.89 -14.35
N PRO A 71 9.75 -4.63 -15.39
CA PRO A 71 10.82 -5.54 -15.78
C PRO A 71 11.91 -5.64 -14.70
N VAL A 72 12.42 -6.85 -14.48
CA VAL A 72 13.45 -7.13 -13.48
C VAL A 72 14.81 -6.73 -14.05
N PHE A 73 15.33 -5.58 -13.63
CA PHE A 73 16.60 -5.04 -14.11
C PHE A 73 17.84 -5.53 -13.35
N PHE A 74 17.67 -6.16 -12.19
CA PHE A 74 18.76 -6.57 -11.31
C PHE A 74 18.77 -8.08 -11.07
N THR A 75 19.93 -8.62 -10.73
CA THR A 75 20.10 -10.03 -10.36
C THR A 75 19.38 -10.36 -9.05
N GLU A 76 19.28 -9.39 -8.13
CA GLU A 76 18.55 -9.51 -6.86
C GLU A 76 17.14 -8.94 -6.98
N THR A 77 16.13 -9.75 -6.64
CA THR A 77 14.73 -9.29 -6.53
C THR A 77 14.57 -8.22 -5.45
N LEU A 78 15.43 -8.22 -4.42
CA LEU A 78 15.44 -7.20 -3.37
C LEU A 78 15.65 -5.78 -3.92
N LEU A 79 16.57 -5.59 -4.87
CA LEU A 79 16.92 -4.25 -5.38
C LEU A 79 15.84 -3.65 -6.27
N TRP A 80 14.87 -4.45 -6.68
CA TRP A 80 13.72 -4.00 -7.45
C TRP A 80 12.62 -3.38 -6.58
N MET A 81 12.48 -3.80 -5.32
CA MET A 81 11.47 -3.28 -4.39
C MET A 81 11.54 -1.74 -4.21
N PRO A 82 12.72 -1.10 -4.03
CA PRO A 82 12.79 0.36 -3.96
C PRO A 82 12.26 1.07 -5.21
N PHE A 83 12.43 0.49 -6.40
CA PHE A 83 11.93 1.11 -7.64
C PHE A 83 10.42 1.02 -7.77
N VAL A 84 9.78 0.00 -7.19
CA VAL A 84 8.31 -0.10 -7.13
C VAL A 84 7.75 0.82 -6.04
N TYR A 85 8.30 0.75 -4.83
CA TYR A 85 7.75 1.43 -3.67
C TYR A 85 8.11 2.92 -3.60
N ALA A 86 9.26 3.37 -4.11
CA ALA A 86 9.61 4.79 -4.04
C ALA A 86 8.64 5.70 -4.84
N PRO A 87 8.28 5.40 -6.10
CA PRO A 87 7.25 6.15 -6.82
C PRO A 87 5.90 6.14 -6.11
N ILE A 88 5.54 5.01 -5.48
CA ILE A 88 4.28 4.87 -4.75
C ILE A 88 4.28 5.70 -3.46
N ILE A 89 5.39 5.74 -2.73
CA ILE A 89 5.54 6.62 -1.55
C ILE A 89 5.39 8.09 -1.96
N ILE A 90 5.98 8.47 -3.10
CA ILE A 90 5.83 9.83 -3.65
C ILE A 90 4.36 10.11 -4.00
N ALA A 91 3.69 9.18 -4.69
CA ALA A 91 2.28 9.32 -5.04
C ALA A 91 1.39 9.42 -3.78
N GLY A 92 1.66 8.59 -2.76
CA GLY A 92 0.99 8.64 -1.46
C GLY A 92 1.21 9.97 -0.73
N TYR A 93 2.43 10.53 -0.78
CA TYR A 93 2.74 11.84 -0.21
C TYR A 93 1.98 12.97 -0.93
N ILE A 94 1.82 12.89 -2.26
CA ILE A 94 1.03 13.85 -3.04
C ILE A 94 -0.44 13.80 -2.61
N VAL A 95 -1.03 12.59 -2.55
CA VAL A 95 -2.42 12.39 -2.11
C VAL A 95 -2.62 12.90 -0.69
N TRP A 96 -1.72 12.57 0.24
CA TRP A 96 -1.76 13.04 1.62
C TRP A 96 -1.74 14.58 1.70
N ARG A 97 -0.82 15.22 0.96
CA ARG A 97 -0.70 16.68 0.97
C ARG A 97 -1.98 17.36 0.47
N GLN A 98 -2.53 16.87 -0.64
CA GLN A 98 -3.72 17.45 -1.28
C GLN A 98 -4.94 17.36 -0.36
N THR A 99 -5.09 16.26 0.35
CA THR A 99 -6.35 15.96 1.06
C THR A 99 -6.31 16.22 2.57
N VAL A 100 -5.16 16.10 3.23
CA VAL A 100 -5.03 16.26 4.69
C VAL A 100 -4.57 17.67 5.06
N MET A 101 -3.60 18.22 4.33
CA MET A 101 -2.99 19.50 4.71
C MET A 101 -3.62 20.69 3.96
N GLY A 102 -4.07 20.53 2.71
CA GLY A 102 -4.56 21.66 1.91
C GLY A 102 -3.52 22.77 1.72
N VAL A 103 -2.23 22.46 1.91
CA VAL A 103 -1.12 23.44 1.91
C VAL A 103 -0.42 23.41 0.55
N GLU A 104 -0.44 24.56 -0.15
CA GLU A 104 0.21 24.76 -1.46
C GLU A 104 1.75 24.79 -1.39
N LYS A 105 2.34 25.16 -0.24
CA LYS A 105 3.79 25.41 -0.14
C LYS A 105 4.57 24.19 0.37
N MET A 106 5.60 23.81 -0.39
CA MET A 106 6.54 22.76 -0.02
C MET A 106 7.50 23.25 1.08
N HIS A 107 7.33 22.74 2.29
CA HIS A 107 8.25 23.00 3.41
C HIS A 107 8.81 21.67 3.92
N TRP A 108 10.12 21.65 4.25
CA TRP A 108 10.79 20.49 4.86
C TRP A 108 10.09 19.97 6.12
N ARG A 109 9.41 20.86 6.85
CA ARG A 109 8.59 20.54 8.04
C ARG A 109 7.41 19.61 7.71
N ASN A 110 6.83 19.70 6.52
CA ASN A 110 5.69 18.86 6.11
C ASN A 110 6.15 17.41 5.86
N LEU A 111 7.37 17.22 5.36
CA LEU A 111 7.96 15.90 5.19
C LEU A 111 8.25 15.24 6.54
N VAL A 112 8.80 16.00 7.49
CA VAL A 112 9.01 15.52 8.86
C VAL A 112 7.69 15.23 9.57
N GLN A 113 6.64 16.03 9.36
CA GLN A 113 5.30 15.76 9.91
C GLN A 113 4.65 14.51 9.30
N PHE A 114 4.79 14.31 7.99
CA PHE A 114 4.35 13.11 7.28
C PHE A 114 5.05 11.86 7.81
N LEU A 115 6.39 11.89 7.95
CA LEU A 115 7.19 10.80 8.49
C LEU A 115 6.90 10.53 9.98
N ASN A 116 6.58 11.57 10.76
CA ASN A 116 6.19 11.44 12.16
C ASN A 116 4.72 11.01 12.34
N GLY A 117 3.97 10.78 11.27
CA GLY A 117 2.57 10.32 11.33
C GLY A 117 1.56 11.37 11.79
N HIS A 118 1.97 12.64 11.89
CA HIS A 118 1.09 13.73 12.33
C HIS A 118 0.04 14.01 11.25
N GLY A 119 -1.23 13.71 11.54
CA GLY A 119 -2.37 13.88 10.62
C GLY A 119 -2.95 12.58 10.05
N LEU A 120 -2.26 11.43 10.23
CA LEU A 120 -2.78 10.10 9.87
C LEU A 120 -3.52 9.42 11.03
N ARG A 121 -3.06 9.63 12.28
CA ARG A 121 -3.72 9.17 13.51
C ARG A 121 -3.51 10.18 14.62
N SER A 122 -4.55 10.46 15.42
CA SER A 122 -4.45 11.46 16.50
C SER A 122 -3.75 10.94 17.77
N ASN A 123 -3.36 9.66 17.85
CA ASN A 123 -2.87 9.08 19.10
C ASN A 123 -1.99 7.82 18.90
N VAL A 124 -0.84 7.95 18.23
CA VAL A 124 0.15 6.87 18.14
C VAL A 124 1.02 6.88 19.39
N THR A 125 0.69 6.03 20.36
CA THR A 125 1.57 5.76 21.51
C THR A 125 2.40 4.51 21.21
N TRP A 126 3.72 4.66 21.14
CA TRP A 126 4.64 3.53 20.98
C TRP A 126 4.59 2.67 22.25
N LYS A 127 3.97 1.50 22.16
CA LYS A 127 3.99 0.50 23.22
C LYS A 127 4.89 -0.66 22.82
N TRP A 128 6.00 -0.83 23.54
CA TRP A 128 6.96 -1.91 23.31
C TRP A 128 6.31 -3.31 23.39
N GLU A 129 5.22 -3.45 24.14
CA GLU A 129 4.44 -4.70 24.25
C GLU A 129 3.92 -5.19 22.88
N TYR A 130 3.52 -4.27 21.99
CA TYR A 130 3.03 -4.65 20.67
C TYR A 130 4.13 -5.12 19.73
N LEU A 131 5.40 -4.77 20.00
CA LEU A 131 6.52 -5.17 19.16
C LEU A 131 6.76 -6.68 19.23
N LEU A 132 6.71 -7.28 20.42
CA LEU A 132 6.84 -8.73 20.57
C LEU A 132 5.69 -9.48 19.89
N ILE A 133 4.47 -8.99 20.05
CA ILE A 133 3.29 -9.57 19.41
C ILE A 133 3.41 -9.46 17.87
N ALA A 134 3.87 -8.32 17.36
CA ALA A 134 4.07 -8.10 15.94
C ALA A 134 5.16 -9.03 15.35
N ILE A 135 6.23 -9.31 16.09
CA ILE A 135 7.26 -10.27 15.68
C ILE A 135 6.68 -11.68 15.56
N ILE A 136 5.93 -12.13 16.57
CA ILE A 136 5.29 -13.46 16.57
C ILE A 136 4.31 -13.56 15.41
N PHE A 137 3.45 -12.55 15.25
CA PHE A 137 2.46 -12.52 14.19
C PHE A 137 3.10 -12.49 12.80
N GLY A 138 4.13 -11.65 12.62
CA GLY A 138 4.89 -11.58 11.37
C GLY A 138 5.57 -12.89 11.02
N TYR A 139 6.14 -13.59 12.01
CA TYR A 139 6.71 -14.92 11.80
C TYR A 139 5.66 -15.93 11.33
N LEU A 140 4.49 -15.97 11.97
CA LEU A 140 3.40 -16.88 11.59
C LEU A 140 2.87 -16.57 10.18
N CYS A 141 2.60 -15.30 9.88
CA CYS A 141 2.12 -14.88 8.56
C CYS A 141 3.14 -15.17 7.46
N SER A 142 4.43 -14.94 7.70
CA SER A 142 5.48 -15.22 6.72
C SER A 142 5.57 -16.72 6.39
N ASN A 143 5.38 -17.61 7.37
CA ASN A 143 5.35 -19.05 7.12
C ASN A 143 4.12 -19.47 6.31
N LEU A 144 2.95 -18.88 6.58
CA LEU A 144 1.74 -19.12 5.79
C LEU A 144 1.92 -18.66 4.34
N GLU A 145 2.52 -17.48 4.15
CA GLU A 145 2.81 -16.94 2.83
C GLU A 145 3.78 -17.85 2.05
N PHE A 146 4.87 -18.30 2.70
CA PHE A 146 5.83 -19.21 2.09
C PHE A 146 5.19 -20.53 1.64
N PHE A 147 4.26 -21.08 2.43
CA PHE A 147 3.55 -22.31 2.10
C PHE A 147 2.61 -22.16 0.89
N VAL A 148 2.03 -20.98 0.69
CA VAL A 148 1.04 -20.73 -0.38
C VAL A 148 1.72 -20.28 -1.68
N LEU A 149 2.76 -19.45 -1.61
CA LEU A 149 3.30 -18.75 -2.77
C LEU A 149 4.59 -19.36 -3.36
N ASP A 150 5.17 -20.39 -2.72
CA ASP A 150 6.44 -21.02 -3.14
C ASP A 150 7.52 -19.97 -3.50
N ASN A 151 7.73 -19.06 -2.55
CA ASN A 151 8.38 -17.78 -2.81
C ASN A 151 9.86 -17.97 -3.15
N GLN A 152 10.33 -17.33 -4.22
CA GLN A 152 11.75 -17.36 -4.56
C GLN A 152 12.55 -16.56 -3.53
N ALA A 153 13.78 -17.01 -3.27
CA ALA A 153 14.66 -16.33 -2.32
C ALA A 153 14.90 -14.87 -2.76
N LEU A 154 14.60 -13.92 -1.87
CA LEU A 154 14.82 -12.48 -2.15
C LEU A 154 16.31 -12.11 -2.27
N VAL A 155 17.16 -12.95 -1.70
CA VAL A 155 18.60 -12.77 -1.57
C VAL A 155 19.27 -14.14 -1.71
N TYR A 156 20.38 -14.22 -2.45
CA TYR A 156 21.12 -15.48 -2.64
C TYR A 156 21.99 -15.91 -1.45
N ASP A 157 22.38 -15.00 -0.55
CA ASP A 157 23.27 -15.27 0.58
C ASP A 157 22.81 -14.68 1.93
N LEU A 158 23.03 -15.42 3.02
CA LEU A 158 22.74 -14.96 4.38
C LEU A 158 23.88 -14.12 5.00
N GLY A 159 24.67 -13.45 4.16
CA GLY A 159 25.77 -12.60 4.59
C GLY A 159 25.28 -11.43 5.46
N PRO A 160 26.04 -10.98 6.48
CA PRO A 160 25.64 -9.86 7.34
C PRO A 160 25.34 -8.57 6.56
N LEU A 161 26.10 -8.32 5.49
CA LEU A 161 25.88 -7.19 4.60
C LEU A 161 24.56 -7.32 3.83
N THR A 162 24.25 -8.50 3.32
CA THR A 162 23.03 -8.73 2.53
C THR A 162 21.79 -8.76 3.42
N LEU A 163 21.89 -9.32 4.63
CA LEU A 163 20.84 -9.21 5.65
C LEU A 163 20.57 -7.75 6.05
N SER A 164 21.61 -6.94 6.20
CA SER A 164 21.46 -5.51 6.50
C SER A 164 20.75 -4.77 5.36
N LYS A 165 21.09 -5.07 4.11
CA LYS A 165 20.39 -4.53 2.93
C LYS A 165 18.94 -4.99 2.89
N LEU A 166 18.67 -6.27 3.17
CA LEU A 166 17.32 -6.83 3.22
C LEU A 166 16.47 -6.10 4.25
N LEU A 167 16.96 -5.95 5.48
CA LEU A 167 16.25 -5.24 6.54
C LEU A 167 15.97 -3.79 6.15
N LEU A 168 16.98 -3.09 5.62
CA LEU A 168 16.82 -1.71 5.19
C LEU A 168 15.74 -1.59 4.11
N VAL A 169 15.81 -2.41 3.06
CA VAL A 169 14.85 -2.33 1.94
C VAL A 169 13.44 -2.72 2.38
N MET A 170 13.30 -3.84 3.07
CA MET A 170 11.99 -4.36 3.49
C MET A 170 11.32 -3.46 4.53
N VAL A 171 12.05 -2.89 5.48
CA VAL A 171 11.45 -2.02 6.50
C VAL A 171 11.17 -0.63 5.94
N VAL A 172 12.15 -0.02 5.26
CA VAL A 172 12.08 1.40 4.86
C VAL A 172 11.25 1.62 3.60
N PHE A 173 11.28 0.72 2.62
CA PHE A 173 10.52 0.90 1.38
C PHE A 173 9.21 0.13 1.43
N VAL A 174 9.28 -1.18 1.66
CA VAL A 174 8.08 -2.05 1.63
C VAL A 174 7.19 -1.76 2.82
N GLY A 175 7.69 -1.95 4.05
CA GLY A 175 6.91 -1.78 5.28
C GLY A 175 6.37 -0.37 5.45
N PHE A 176 7.20 0.66 5.23
CA PHE A 176 6.72 2.05 5.26
C PHE A 176 5.70 2.33 4.15
N GLY A 177 5.95 1.88 2.92
CA GLY A 177 5.05 2.11 1.79
C GLY A 177 3.69 1.46 1.99
N GLU A 178 3.65 0.23 2.50
CA GLU A 178 2.41 -0.49 2.81
C GLU A 178 1.66 0.15 3.98
N GLU A 179 2.34 0.47 5.08
CA GLU A 179 1.72 1.14 6.21
C GLU A 179 1.13 2.49 5.79
N LEU A 180 1.83 3.23 4.93
CA LEU A 180 1.35 4.50 4.36
C LEU A 180 0.08 4.31 3.52
N ILE A 181 0.06 3.37 2.59
CA ILE A 181 -1.08 3.17 1.69
C ILE A 181 -2.28 2.60 2.45
N PHE A 182 -2.07 1.49 3.16
CA PHE A 182 -3.16 0.73 3.77
C PHE A 182 -3.66 1.39 5.06
N ARG A 183 -2.77 1.70 6.00
CA ARG A 183 -3.18 2.30 7.27
C ARG A 183 -3.27 3.82 7.20
N GLY A 184 -2.33 4.43 6.50
CA GLY A 184 -2.25 5.88 6.39
C GLY A 184 -3.37 6.48 5.56
N LEU A 185 -3.56 6.00 4.33
CA LEU A 185 -4.51 6.58 3.38
C LEU A 185 -5.83 5.82 3.36
N LEU A 186 -5.81 4.51 3.12
CA LEU A 186 -7.02 3.72 2.91
C LEU A 186 -7.88 3.61 4.18
N GLN A 187 -7.29 3.19 5.31
CA GLN A 187 -7.99 3.07 6.59
C GLN A 187 -8.52 4.42 7.07
N SER A 188 -7.71 5.50 7.01
CA SER A 188 -8.15 6.83 7.44
C SER A 188 -9.31 7.36 6.58
N SER A 189 -9.30 7.04 5.28
CA SER A 189 -10.41 7.37 4.38
C SER A 189 -11.70 6.67 4.75
N ILE A 190 -11.63 5.36 4.96
CA ILE A 190 -12.80 4.53 5.26
C ILE A 190 -13.36 4.91 6.64
N GLU A 191 -12.49 5.16 7.64
CA GLU A 191 -12.91 5.56 8.98
C GLU A 191 -13.70 6.88 8.95
N LYS A 192 -13.27 7.85 8.13
CA LYS A 192 -13.95 9.15 7.98
C LYS A 192 -15.36 9.04 7.39
N HIS A 193 -15.62 8.06 6.52
CA HIS A 193 -16.89 7.92 5.81
C HIS A 193 -17.82 6.83 6.38
N TYR A 194 -17.28 5.75 6.91
CA TYR A 194 -18.03 4.55 7.34
C TYR A 194 -17.83 4.20 8.81
N GLY A 195 -16.97 4.93 9.53
CA GLY A 195 -16.67 4.69 10.94
C GLY A 195 -15.66 3.57 11.19
N LYS A 196 -15.21 3.49 12.44
CA LYS A 196 -14.04 2.70 12.85
C LYS A 196 -14.18 1.19 12.66
N TYR A 197 -15.38 0.62 12.76
CA TYR A 197 -15.61 -0.82 12.66
C TYR A 197 -15.52 -1.39 11.24
N LEU A 198 -15.74 -0.55 10.21
CA LEU A 198 -15.59 -0.95 8.80
C LEU A 198 -14.20 -0.64 8.24
N ALA A 199 -13.37 0.08 9.01
CA ALA A 199 -12.04 0.53 8.60
C ALA A 199 -10.91 -0.35 9.16
N VAL A 200 -11.21 -1.32 10.04
CA VAL A 200 -10.28 -2.31 10.59
C VAL A 200 -10.44 -3.61 9.82
#